data_AF-A0A382J851-F1
#
_entry.id   AF-A0A382J851-F1
#
_cell.length_a   1.000
_cell.length_b   1.000
_cell.length_c   1.000
_cell.angle_alpha   90.00
_cell.angle_beta   90.00
_cell.angle_gamma   90.00
#
_symmetry.space_group_name_H-M   'P 1'
#
loop_
_entity.id
_entity.type
_entity.pdbx_description
1 polymer ?
#
loop_
_entity_poly.entity_id
_entity_poly.type
_entity_poly.pdbx_seq_one_letter_code
_entity_poly.pdbx_strand_id
1 'polypeptide(L)' 'NGKEAPNSESLLLIPGIGILWNSKFGTVMLNMQKPIFLKGSLSGTEAYLDEETDVLQISLSIRKILDYYIPWLYW' A
#
# COMPACT_ATOMS: atom_id res chain seq x y z
N ASN A 1 19.99 30.73 4.65
CA ASN A 1 20.88 29.80 5.35
C ASN A 1 20.94 28.39 4.76
N GLY A 2 20.58 28.14 3.49
CA GLY A 2 21.02 26.96 2.70
C GLY A 2 20.97 25.59 3.37
N LYS A 3 20.16 25.42 4.42
CA LYS A 3 20.06 24.19 5.20
C LYS A 3 18.92 23.44 4.59
N GLU A 4 19.25 22.37 3.89
CA GLU A 4 18.27 21.36 3.48
C GLU A 4 17.44 21.03 4.72
N ALA A 5 16.13 21.25 4.62
CA ALA A 5 15.24 20.90 5.70
C ALA A 5 15.43 19.41 5.96
N PRO A 6 15.59 18.97 7.21
CA PRO A 6 15.89 17.57 7.56
C PRO A 6 14.71 16.62 7.30
N ASN A 7 13.76 17.03 6.46
CA ASN A 7 12.52 16.34 6.13
C ASN A 7 12.55 15.63 4.77
N SER A 8 13.68 15.59 4.06
CA SER A 8 13.69 15.22 2.64
C SER A 8 14.15 13.78 2.33
N GLU A 9 14.60 13.01 3.32
CA GLU A 9 14.97 11.61 3.09
C GLU A 9 14.29 10.70 4.12
N SER A 10 13.19 10.07 3.70
CA SER A 10 12.57 8.93 4.39
C SER A 10 12.73 7.70 3.50
N LEU A 11 13.43 6.68 4.02
CA LEU A 11 13.61 5.39 3.39
C LEU A 11 12.70 4.37 4.07
N LEU A 12 11.78 3.83 3.28
CA LEU A 12 10.76 2.90 3.71
C LEU A 12 10.87 1.63 2.86
N LEU A 13 10.99 0.47 3.50
CA LEU A 13 11.02 -0.85 2.87
C LEU A 13 9.68 -1.55 3.12
N ILE A 14 9.01 -2.01 2.07
CA ILE A 14 7.70 -2.69 2.17
C ILE A 14 7.83 -4.11 1.65
N PRO A 15 8.26 -5.10 2.47
CA PRO A 15 8.08 -6.50 2.13
C PRO A 15 6.58 -6.85 2.04
N GLY A 16 6.23 -7.70 1.08
CA GLY A 16 4.87 -8.16 0.90
C GLY A 16 4.77 -9.48 0.14
N ILE A 17 3.65 -10.16 0.36
CA ILE A 17 3.26 -11.38 -0.35
C ILE A 17 1.80 -11.27 -0.78
N GLY A 18 1.47 -11.90 -1.91
CA GLY A 18 0.12 -11.92 -2.44
C GLY A 18 -0.23 -13.26 -3.04
N ILE A 19 -1.51 -13.62 -2.96
CA ILE A 19 -2.08 -14.76 -3.65
C ILE A 19 -3.14 -14.28 -4.63
N LEU A 20 -3.08 -14.83 -5.84
CA LEU A 20 -3.99 -14.55 -6.94
C LEU A 20 -4.73 -15.84 -7.33
N TRP A 21 -6.06 -15.82 -7.23
CA TRP A 21 -6.92 -16.92 -7.67
C TRP A 21 -7.74 -16.49 -8.87
N ASN A 22 -7.52 -17.16 -10.00
CA ASN A 22 -8.29 -16.96 -11.22
C ASN A 22 -9.41 -18.00 -11.30
N SER A 23 -10.66 -17.55 -11.45
CA SER A 23 -11.83 -18.41 -11.63
C SER A 23 -12.64 -17.95 -12.85
N LYS A 24 -13.58 -18.80 -13.31
CA LYS A 24 -14.50 -18.43 -14.41
C LYS A 24 -15.37 -17.21 -14.10
N PHE A 25 -15.62 -16.92 -12.82
CA PHE A 25 -16.42 -15.77 -12.40
C PHE A 25 -15.62 -14.46 -12.33
N GLY A 26 -14.30 -14.57 -12.24
CA GLY A 26 -13.39 -13.45 -12.04
C GLY A 26 -12.14 -13.85 -11.26
N THR A 27 -11.30 -12.85 -11.00
CA THR A 27 -10.04 -12.99 -10.29
C THR A 27 -10.18 -12.39 -8.90
N VAL A 28 -9.76 -13.14 -7.88
CA VAL A 28 -9.66 -12.67 -6.49
C VAL A 28 -8.18 -12.55 -6.13
N MET A 29 -7.81 -11.48 -5.46
CA MET A 29 -6.45 -11.21 -5.01
C MET A 29 -6.46 -10.86 -3.53
N LEU A 30 -5.58 -11.47 -2.76
CA LEU A 30 -5.30 -11.12 -1.38
C LEU A 30 -3.82 -10.78 -1.28
N ASN A 31 -3.50 -9.57 -0.81
CA ASN A 31 -2.11 -9.16 -0.54
C ASN A 31 -1.95 -8.78 0.91
N MET A 32 -0.76 -9.04 1.42
CA MET A 32 -0.30 -8.67 2.75
C MET A 32 1.05 -7.99 2.62
N GLN A 33 1.18 -6.81 3.21
CA GLN A 33 2.38 -5.98 3.16
C GLN A 33 2.68 -5.46 4.56
N LYS A 34 3.96 -5.40 4.93
CA LYS A 34 4.40 -4.85 6.22
C LYS A 34 5.41 -3.72 5.96
N PRO A 35 5.00 -2.46 5.99
CA PRO A 35 5.90 -1.32 5.89
C PRO A 35 6.91 -1.29 7.04
N ILE A 36 8.18 -1.11 6.73
CA ILE A 36 9.28 -1.00 7.69
C ILE A 36 10.02 0.30 7.41
N PHE A 37 10.05 1.20 8.39
CA PHE A 37 10.81 2.44 8.31
C PHE A 37 12.28 2.16 8.60
N LEU A 38 13.16 2.44 7.62
CA LEU A 38 14.60 2.17 7.75
C LEU A 38 15.38 3.42 8.18
N LYS A 39 15.06 4.58 7.62
CA LYS A 39 15.69 5.87 7.95
C LYS A 39 14.73 7.02 7.67
N GLY A 40 14.71 8.04 8.53
CA GLY A 40 13.94 9.26 8.29
C GLY A 40 14.00 10.18 9.50
N SER A 41 14.27 11.47 9.26
CA SER A 41 14.21 12.48 10.32
C SER A 41 12.80 13.09 10.31
N LEU A 42 11.94 12.62 11.21
CA LEU A 42 10.78 13.39 11.65
C LEU A 42 11.32 14.50 12.55
N SER A 43 11.66 15.64 11.95
CA SER A 43 12.12 16.83 12.66
C SER A 43 10.95 17.45 13.45
N GLY A 44 10.75 16.96 14.67
CA GLY A 44 9.75 17.45 15.62
C GLY A 44 9.81 16.70 16.94
N THR A 45 10.76 17.09 17.80
CA THR A 45 10.73 16.96 19.27
C THR A 45 10.77 15.58 19.93
N GLU A 46 10.63 14.44 19.29
CA GLU A 46 10.74 13.14 20.00
C GLU A 46 11.61 12.15 19.22
N ALA A 47 12.92 12.35 19.31
CA ALA A 47 13.96 11.48 18.73
C ALA A 47 14.10 10.12 19.44
N TYR A 48 13.03 9.62 20.08
CA TYR A 48 12.96 8.32 20.73
C TYR A 48 11.51 7.84 20.83
N LEU A 49 10.68 8.11 19.82
CA LEU A 49 9.52 7.25 19.62
C LEU A 49 10.03 5.97 18.99
N ASP A 50 10.23 4.99 19.85
CA ASP A 50 9.90 3.59 19.59
C ASP A 50 8.41 3.48 19.17
N GLU A 51 8.00 4.26 18.15
CA GLU A 51 6.79 4.01 17.39
C GLU A 51 7.12 2.83 16.49
N GLU A 52 7.30 1.68 17.11
CA GLU A 52 7.15 0.37 16.49
C GLU A 52 5.67 0.26 16.08
N THR A 53 5.27 1.07 15.11
CA THR A 53 3.97 0.97 14.48
C THR A 53 4.07 -0.25 13.58
N ASP A 54 3.80 -1.42 14.15
CA ASP A 54 3.67 -2.67 13.40
C ASP A 54 2.40 -2.59 12.53
N VAL A 55 2.55 -1.94 11.38
CA VAL A 55 1.46 -1.82 10.40
C VAL A 55 1.45 -3.08 9.54
N LEU A 56 0.44 -3.91 9.73
CA LEU A 56 0.10 -4.97 8.79
C LEU A 56 -0.96 -4.47 7.81
N GLN A 57 -0.58 -4.28 6.55
CA GLN A 57 -1.50 -3.89 5.49
C GLN A 57 -2.05 -5.12 4.78
N ILE A 58 -3.36 -5.33 4.86
CA ILE A 58 -4.07 -6.41 4.17
C ILE A 58 -4.97 -5.78 3.10
N SER A 59 -4.87 -6.23 1.86
CA SER A 59 -5.73 -5.78 0.76
C SER A 59 -6.46 -6.96 0.12
N LEU A 60 -7.78 -6.86 0.01
CA LEU A 60 -8.62 -7.77 -0.76
C LEU A 60 -9.07 -7.08 -2.04
N SER A 61 -8.97 -7.75 -3.18
CA SER A 61 -9.43 -7.22 -4.46
C SER A 61 -10.15 -8.27 -5.27
N ILE A 62 -11.20 -7.86 -5.97
CA ILE A 62 -11.98 -8.71 -6.89
C ILE A 62 -12.03 -8.01 -8.23
N ARG A 63 -11.69 -8.73 -9.29
CA ARG A 63 -11.78 -8.27 -10.67
C ARG A 63 -12.70 -9.22 -11.44
N LYS A 64 -13.79 -8.70 -11.98
CA LYS A 64 -14.70 -9.44 -12.86
C LYS A 64 -14.82 -8.72 -14.19
N ILE A 65 -14.59 -9.45 -15.28
CA ILE A 65 -14.88 -8.97 -16.63
C ILE A 65 -16.33 -9.36 -16.93
N LEU A 66 -17.15 -8.37 -17.27
CA LEU A 66 -18.54 -8.59 -17.64
C LEU A 66 -18.59 -8.83 -19.15
N ASP A 67 -19.04 -10.01 -19.56
CA ASP A 67 -19.45 -10.28 -20.95
C ASP A 67 -20.93 -9.87 -21.15
N TYR A 68 -21.35 -8.79 -20.48
CA TYR A 68 -22.69 -8.26 -20.54
C TYR A 68 -22.65 -6.85 -21.12
N TYR A 69 -23.35 -6.68 -22.23
CA TYR A 69 -23.57 -5.39 -22.85
C TYR A 69 -24.65 -4.64 -22.08
N ILE A 70 -24.33 -3.47 -21.53
CA ILE A 70 -25.28 -2.64 -20.76
C ILE A 70 -26.19 -1.90 -21.76
N PRO A 71 -27.45 -2.33 -21.96
CA PRO A 71 -28.26 -1.85 -23.07
C PRO A 71 -28.68 -0.37 -22.93
N TRP A 72 -28.67 0.17 -21.72
CA TRP A 72 -29.10 1.54 -21.41
C TRP A 72 -27.95 2.56 -21.35
N LEU A 73 -26.70 2.15 -21.63
CA LEU A 73 -25.53 3.04 -21.58
C LEU A 73 -25.15 3.61 -22.96
N TYR A 74 -25.84 3.19 -24.02
CA TYR A 74 -25.68 3.72 -25.37
C TYR A 74 -26.78 4.77 -25.60
N TRP A 75 -26.38 6.04 -25.68
CA TRP A 75 -27.23 7.15 -26.12
C TRP A 75 -26.91 7.52 -27.57
#